data_AF-A0A6A4QM36-F1
#
_entry.id   AF-A0A6A4QM36-F1
#
_cell.length_a   1.000
_cell.length_b   1.000
_cell.length_c   1.000
_cell.angle_alpha   90.00
_cell.angle_beta   90.00
_cell.angle_gamma   90.00
#
_symmetry.space_group_name_H-M   'P 1'
#
loop_
_entity.id
_entity.type
_entity.pdbx_description
1 polymer ?
#
loop_
_entity_poly.entity_id
_entity_poly.type
_entity_poly.pdbx_seq_one_letter_code
_entity_poly.pdbx_strand_id
1 'polypeptide(L)'
;MVDKNVNKDYLDKEEVLLRHAYGLGYPQPNVTFALCRGTWSSPALRVYTPEEVVNELERAKVEYLEASVGMTNKRKIIVPKLLQWHMQDFADDIESLLEWIYSQLPRSGSLKRANMECLIRETKYPMSKMVEIQPYESEFRYILPM
;
A
#
# COMPACT_ATOMS: atom_id res chain seq x y z
N MET A 1 22.81 -12.72 -26.08
CA MET A 1 22.04 -12.23 -24.93
C MET A 1 21.13 -11.14 -25.47
N VAL A 2 19.85 -11.45 -25.73
CA VAL A 2 18.89 -10.45 -26.20
C VAL A 2 18.53 -9.57 -25.01
N ASP A 3 18.73 -8.26 -25.18
CA ASP A 3 18.58 -7.25 -24.15
C ASP A 3 17.21 -7.30 -23.47
N LYS A 4 17.18 -7.75 -22.20
CA LYS A 4 15.98 -7.71 -21.35
C LYS A 4 15.42 -6.29 -21.19
N ASN A 5 16.26 -5.26 -21.40
CA ASN A 5 15.86 -3.86 -21.37
C ASN A 5 15.00 -3.43 -22.56
N VAL A 6 15.23 -4.00 -23.75
CA VAL A 6 14.45 -3.68 -24.94
C VAL A 6 13.03 -4.22 -24.77
N ASN A 7 12.85 -5.44 -24.26
CA ASN A 7 11.50 -5.98 -24.05
C ASN A 7 10.67 -5.18 -23.02
N LYS A 8 11.33 -4.66 -21.97
CA LYS A 8 10.65 -3.86 -20.93
C LYS A 8 10.16 -2.51 -21.46
N ASP A 9 10.97 -1.83 -22.27
CA ASP A 9 10.61 -0.54 -22.87
C ASP A 9 9.43 -0.64 -23.85
N TYR A 10 9.30 -1.77 -24.56
CA TYR A 10 8.17 -2.01 -25.46
C TYR A 10 6.88 -2.34 -24.70
N LEU A 11 6.99 -3.15 -23.63
CA LEU A 11 5.84 -3.48 -22.78
C LEU A 11 5.27 -2.24 -22.08
N ASP A 12 6.15 -1.34 -21.62
CA ASP A 12 5.76 -0.08 -20.97
C ASP A 12 5.04 0.86 -21.95
N LYS A 13 5.49 0.93 -23.20
CA LYS A 13 4.81 1.70 -24.26
C LYS A 13 3.42 1.14 -24.59
N GLU A 14 3.28 -0.17 -24.70
CA GLU A 14 1.99 -0.82 -24.96
C GLU A 14 1.01 -0.59 -23.80
N GLU A 15 1.49 -0.69 -22.56
CA GLU A 15 0.69 -0.40 -21.37
C GLU A 15 0.23 1.07 -21.32
N VAL A 16 1.11 2.02 -21.63
CA VAL A 16 0.76 3.44 -21.72
C VAL A 16 -0.31 3.66 -22.80
N LEU A 17 -0.19 3.04 -23.97
CA LEU A 17 -1.17 3.17 -25.05
C LEU A 17 -2.54 2.60 -24.65
N LEU A 18 -2.57 1.43 -24.01
CA LEU A 18 -3.80 0.82 -23.53
C LEU A 18 -4.49 1.71 -22.48
N ARG A 19 -3.73 2.20 -21.51
CA ARG A 19 -4.25 3.13 -20.48
C ARG A 19 -4.90 4.36 -21.14
N HIS A 20 -4.23 4.99 -22.11
CA HIS A 20 -4.79 6.12 -22.84
C HIS A 20 -6.06 5.76 -23.62
N ALA A 21 -6.10 4.60 -24.28
CA ALA A 21 -7.29 4.14 -25.01
C ALA A 21 -8.51 3.95 -24.10
N TYR A 22 -8.30 3.59 -22.84
CA TYR A 22 -9.34 3.47 -21.82
C TYR A 22 -9.55 4.75 -20.98
N GLY A 23 -8.91 5.86 -21.33
CA GLY A 23 -9.04 7.14 -20.60
C GLY A 23 -8.34 7.15 -19.23
N LEU A 24 -7.45 6.19 -18.96
CA LEU A 24 -6.63 6.13 -17.75
C LEU A 24 -5.36 6.97 -17.99
N GLY A 25 -5.41 8.26 -17.62
CA GLY A 25 -4.28 9.18 -17.83
C GLY A 25 -3.01 8.82 -17.03
N TYR A 26 -3.14 8.04 -15.96
CA TYR A 26 -2.04 7.56 -15.12
C TYR A 26 -2.46 6.28 -14.37
N PRO A 27 -1.50 5.41 -13.99
CA PRO A 27 -1.79 4.28 -13.11
C PRO A 27 -2.30 4.78 -11.76
N GLN A 28 -3.40 4.19 -11.28
CA GLN A 28 -4.02 4.54 -10.01
C GLN A 28 -3.51 3.61 -8.89
N PRO A 29 -2.52 4.00 -8.08
CA PRO A 29 -1.90 3.12 -7.08
C PRO A 29 -2.88 2.63 -6.00
N ASN A 30 -3.96 3.39 -5.75
CA ASN A 30 -4.97 2.98 -4.77
C ASN A 30 -5.78 1.74 -5.21
N VAL A 31 -5.69 1.32 -6.49
CA VAL A 31 -6.39 0.13 -6.99
C VAL A 31 -6.00 -1.15 -6.22
N THR A 32 -4.80 -1.18 -5.65
CA THR A 32 -4.32 -2.27 -4.77
C THR A 32 -5.25 -2.49 -3.57
N PHE A 33 -5.94 -1.44 -3.10
CA PHE A 33 -6.88 -1.52 -1.98
C PHE A 33 -8.33 -1.78 -2.41
N ALA A 34 -8.60 -1.86 -3.72
CA ALA A 34 -9.96 -2.00 -4.24
C ALA A 34 -10.49 -3.44 -4.18
N LEU A 35 -9.61 -4.40 -4.38
CA LEU A 35 -9.98 -5.80 -4.52
C LEU A 35 -9.96 -6.53 -3.16
N CYS A 36 -11.14 -6.83 -2.63
CA CYS A 36 -11.29 -7.76 -1.51
C CYS A 36 -11.27 -9.21 -2.04
N ARG A 37 -10.23 -9.99 -1.67
CA ARG A 37 -10.12 -11.42 -2.03
C ARG A 37 -10.81 -12.35 -1.03
N GLY A 38 -11.53 -11.79 -0.05
CA GLY A 38 -12.19 -12.54 1.00
C GLY A 38 -11.24 -13.21 1.98
N THR A 39 -10.05 -12.65 2.19
CA THR A 39 -9.07 -13.17 3.15
C THR A 39 -8.88 -12.21 4.31
N TRP A 40 -8.33 -12.69 5.43
CA TRP A 40 -8.04 -11.86 6.59
C TRP A 40 -7.10 -10.68 6.30
N SER A 41 -6.14 -10.86 5.37
CA SER A 41 -5.25 -9.78 4.92
C SER A 41 -5.81 -8.93 3.77
N SER A 42 -7.06 -9.14 3.36
CA SER A 42 -7.68 -8.35 2.29
C SER A 42 -8.18 -6.99 2.78
N PRO A 43 -8.22 -5.97 1.91
CA PRO A 43 -9.00 -4.76 2.14
C PRO A 43 -10.48 -5.06 2.41
N ALA A 44 -11.19 -4.11 3.02
CA ALA A 44 -12.62 -4.20 3.25
C ALA A 44 -13.40 -4.32 1.92
N LEU A 45 -14.49 -5.11 1.94
CA LEU A 45 -15.36 -5.28 0.77
C LEU A 45 -16.13 -3.99 0.50
N ARG A 46 -15.97 -3.44 -0.69
CA ARG A 46 -16.58 -2.15 -1.09
C ARG A 46 -17.34 -2.25 -2.40
N VAL A 47 -18.35 -1.40 -2.53
CA VAL A 47 -19.10 -1.20 -3.77
C VAL A 47 -18.71 0.16 -4.33
N TYR A 48 -18.22 0.17 -5.56
CA TYR A 48 -17.75 1.38 -6.23
C TYR A 48 -18.80 1.89 -7.21
N THR A 49 -19.10 3.19 -7.15
CA THR A 49 -19.88 3.88 -8.18
C THR A 49 -18.97 4.76 -9.04
N PRO A 50 -19.28 4.99 -10.32
CA PRO A 50 -18.47 5.84 -11.18
C PRO A 50 -18.25 7.25 -10.61
N GLU A 51 -19.24 7.79 -9.92
CA GLU A 51 -19.21 9.16 -9.38
C GLU A 51 -18.27 9.29 -8.18
N GLU A 52 -18.17 8.25 -7.35
CA GLU A 52 -17.40 8.27 -6.10
C GLU A 52 -16.14 7.40 -6.13
N VAL A 53 -15.83 6.73 -7.25
CA VAL A 53 -14.73 5.76 -7.33
C VAL A 53 -13.40 6.31 -6.82
N VAL A 54 -13.07 7.56 -7.13
CA VAL A 54 -11.81 8.19 -6.69
C VAL A 54 -11.79 8.35 -5.16
N ASN A 55 -12.89 8.84 -4.58
CA ASN A 55 -13.02 9.04 -3.14
C ASN A 55 -13.06 7.69 -2.40
N GLU A 56 -13.76 6.69 -2.95
CA GLU A 56 -13.82 5.34 -2.39
C GLU A 56 -12.46 4.65 -2.39
N LEU A 57 -11.66 4.83 -3.44
CA LEU A 57 -10.29 4.30 -3.48
C LEU A 57 -9.39 4.97 -2.43
N GLU A 58 -9.54 6.27 -2.23
CA GLU A 58 -8.84 6.99 -1.17
C GLU A 58 -9.24 6.51 0.24
N ARG A 59 -10.55 6.36 0.48
CA ARG A 59 -11.08 5.77 1.72
C ARG A 59 -10.54 4.35 1.93
N ALA A 60 -10.50 3.53 0.88
CA ALA A 60 -10.06 2.13 0.93
C ALA A 60 -8.60 2.01 1.36
N LYS A 61 -7.75 2.86 0.80
CA LYS A 61 -6.36 2.97 1.23
C LYS A 61 -6.25 3.34 2.70
N VAL A 62 -6.89 4.43 3.12
CA VAL A 62 -6.72 4.96 4.48
C VAL A 62 -7.19 3.93 5.52
N GLU A 63 -8.39 3.37 5.35
CA GLU A 63 -8.92 2.36 6.27
C GLU A 63 -8.07 1.10 6.30
N TYR A 64 -7.58 0.64 5.14
CA TYR A 64 -6.69 -0.52 5.10
C TYR A 64 -5.39 -0.25 5.86
N LEU A 65 -4.78 0.91 5.67
CA LEU A 65 -3.55 1.29 6.37
C LEU A 65 -3.78 1.38 7.89
N GLU A 66 -4.88 1.99 8.32
CA GLU A 66 -5.22 2.09 9.74
C GLU A 66 -5.50 0.72 10.40
N ALA A 67 -6.08 -0.22 9.66
CA ALA A 67 -6.40 -1.56 10.17
C ALA A 67 -5.21 -2.54 10.13
N SER A 68 -4.29 -2.40 9.17
CA SER A 68 -3.26 -3.41 8.89
C SER A 68 -1.84 -2.99 9.29
N VAL A 69 -1.56 -1.68 9.36
CA VAL A 69 -0.27 -1.18 9.84
C VAL A 69 -0.36 -1.00 11.34
N GLY A 70 0.64 -1.49 12.06
CA GLY A 70 0.67 -1.45 13.52
C GLY A 70 2.07 -1.28 14.06
N MET A 71 2.19 -1.36 15.38
CA MET A 71 3.48 -1.41 16.05
C MET A 71 3.56 -2.57 17.03
N THR A 72 4.71 -3.24 17.05
CA THR A 72 4.99 -4.26 18.06
C THR A 72 5.35 -3.61 19.41
N ASN A 73 5.28 -4.39 20.48
CA ASN A 73 5.77 -3.98 21.81
C ASN A 73 7.27 -3.62 21.82
N LYS A 74 8.04 -4.11 20.84
CA LYS A 74 9.46 -3.77 20.63
C LYS A 74 9.64 -2.50 19.78
N ARG A 75 8.56 -1.74 19.57
CA ARG A 75 8.51 -0.51 18.76
C ARG A 75 8.96 -0.71 17.32
N LYS A 76 8.65 -1.86 16.72
CA LYS A 76 8.83 -2.09 15.28
C LYS A 76 7.54 -1.78 14.55
N ILE A 77 7.63 -1.17 13.37
CA ILE A 77 6.48 -0.95 12.49
C ILE A 77 6.15 -2.26 11.80
N ILE A 78 4.88 -2.65 11.89
CA ILE A 78 4.32 -3.82 11.22
C ILE A 78 3.81 -3.37 9.86
N VAL A 79 4.32 -3.98 8.79
CA VAL A 79 3.89 -3.72 7.41
C VAL A 79 3.23 -4.98 6.86
N PRO A 80 1.98 -4.92 6.37
CA PRO A 80 1.30 -6.08 5.79
C PRO A 80 1.97 -6.56 4.51
N LYS A 81 2.00 -7.90 4.31
CA LYS A 81 2.59 -8.53 3.11
C LYS A 81 2.05 -7.95 1.79
N LEU A 82 0.79 -7.54 1.76
CA LEU A 82 0.16 -6.91 0.59
C LEU A 82 0.92 -5.64 0.14
N LEU A 83 1.29 -4.76 1.08
CA LEU A 83 2.08 -3.56 0.76
C LEU A 83 3.48 -3.91 0.31
N GLN A 84 4.08 -4.97 0.87
CA GLN A 84 5.40 -5.43 0.42
C GLN A 84 5.36 -5.92 -1.03
N TRP A 85 4.32 -6.67 -1.42
CA TRP A 85 4.17 -7.15 -2.80
C TRP A 85 3.99 -6.01 -3.80
N HIS A 86 3.22 -5.00 -3.41
CA HIS A 86 2.86 -3.86 -4.25
C HIS A 86 3.72 -2.61 -3.96
N MET A 87 4.90 -2.78 -3.37
CA MET A 87 5.72 -1.66 -2.91
C MET A 87 6.03 -0.67 -4.03
N GLN A 88 6.31 -1.18 -5.24
CA GLN A 88 6.65 -0.37 -6.41
C GLN A 88 5.53 0.58 -6.88
N ASP A 89 4.29 0.34 -6.45
CA ASP A 89 3.16 1.23 -6.74
C ASP A 89 3.21 2.50 -5.85
N PHE A 90 4.01 2.48 -4.78
CA PHE A 90 4.00 3.51 -3.73
C PHE A 90 5.39 4.09 -3.41
N ALA A 91 6.45 3.29 -3.57
CA ALA A 91 7.79 3.57 -3.06
C ALA A 91 8.88 2.73 -3.75
N ASP A 92 10.12 3.25 -3.77
CA ASP A 92 11.28 2.56 -4.34
C ASP A 92 11.91 1.52 -3.41
N ASP A 93 11.82 1.76 -2.10
CA ASP A 93 12.39 0.90 -1.06
C ASP A 93 11.56 0.93 0.25
N ILE A 94 12.01 0.18 1.24
CA ILE A 94 11.30 0.06 2.52
C ILE A 94 11.26 1.38 3.29
N GLU A 95 12.26 2.26 3.14
CA GLU A 95 12.34 3.53 3.87
C GLU A 95 11.31 4.51 3.28
N SER A 96 11.32 4.62 1.96
CA SER A 96 10.34 5.36 1.17
C SER A 96 8.92 4.85 1.39
N LEU A 97 8.73 3.53 1.56
CA LEU A 97 7.42 2.96 1.89
C LEU A 97 6.90 3.42 3.26
N LEU A 98 7.78 3.50 4.27
CA LEU A 98 7.39 3.97 5.60
C LEU A 98 7.03 5.46 5.58
N GLU A 99 7.79 6.27 4.85
CA GLU A 99 7.47 7.69 4.64
C GLU A 99 6.13 7.85 3.92
N TRP A 100 5.90 7.04 2.89
CA TRP A 100 4.62 7.00 2.18
C TRP A 100 3.48 6.65 3.14
N ILE A 101 3.55 5.52 3.86
CA ILE A 101 2.52 5.12 4.85
C ILE A 101 2.25 6.27 5.82
N TYR A 102 3.29 6.89 6.38
CA TYR A 102 3.15 8.03 7.29
C TYR A 102 2.42 9.22 6.65
N SER A 103 2.73 9.53 5.38
CA SER A 103 2.07 10.61 4.64
C SER A 103 0.57 10.36 4.42
N GLN A 104 0.17 9.10 4.21
CA GLN A 104 -1.22 8.72 3.93
C GLN A 104 -2.11 8.67 5.17
N LEU A 105 -1.55 8.46 6.37
CA LEU A 105 -2.33 8.35 7.59
C LEU A 105 -2.98 9.70 8.01
N PRO A 106 -4.18 9.69 8.62
CA PRO A 106 -4.83 10.90 9.11
C PRO A 106 -4.00 11.62 10.19
N ARG A 107 -4.04 12.96 10.20
CA ARG A 107 -3.23 13.81 11.12
C ARG A 107 -3.47 13.53 12.61
N SER A 108 -4.68 13.12 12.98
CA SER A 108 -5.09 12.88 14.38
C SER A 108 -4.94 11.43 14.84
N GLY A 109 -4.57 10.50 13.95
CA GLY A 109 -4.50 9.07 14.25
C GLY A 109 -3.40 8.71 15.26
N SER A 110 -3.72 7.84 16.21
CA SER A 110 -2.75 7.26 17.15
C SER A 110 -1.61 6.55 16.42
N LEU A 111 -1.92 5.87 15.32
CA LEU A 111 -0.96 5.19 14.46
C LEU A 111 0.04 6.16 13.81
N LYS A 112 -0.42 7.35 13.37
CA LYS A 112 0.47 8.36 12.77
C LYS A 112 1.50 8.88 13.77
N ARG A 113 1.09 9.13 15.03
CA ARG A 113 2.01 9.52 16.12
C ARG A 113 3.02 8.42 16.42
N ALA A 114 2.55 7.18 16.48
CA ALA A 114 3.40 6.03 16.78
C ALA A 114 4.44 5.79 15.66
N ASN A 115 4.02 5.88 14.40
CA ASN A 115 4.92 5.84 13.23
C ASN A 115 5.93 7.01 13.24
N MET A 116 5.50 8.23 13.60
CA MET A 116 6.38 9.40 13.71
C MET A 116 7.48 9.19 14.77
N GLU A 117 7.13 8.68 15.95
CA GLU A 117 8.10 8.41 17.01
C GLU A 117 9.14 7.36 16.56
N CYS A 118 8.73 6.39 15.75
CA CYS A 118 9.62 5.40 15.18
C CYS A 118 10.55 5.98 14.10
N LEU A 119 10.05 6.87 13.25
CA LEU A 119 10.81 7.47 12.13
C LEU A 119 11.83 8.53 12.62
N ILE A 120 11.47 9.33 13.62
CA ILE A 120 12.34 10.39 14.16
C ILE A 120 13.50 9.83 14.99
N ARG A 121 13.37 8.59 15.49
CA ARG A 121 14.35 8.02 16.39
C ARG A 121 15.69 7.87 15.66
N GLU A 122 16.68 8.64 16.07
CA GLU A 122 18.09 8.39 15.72
C GLU A 122 18.45 6.98 16.22
N THR A 123 18.44 6.02 15.30
CA THR A 123 18.85 4.66 15.61
C THR A 123 20.21 4.39 15.03
N LYS A 124 21.06 3.69 15.79
CA LYS A 124 22.36 3.16 15.32
C LYS A 124 22.20 2.09 14.24
N TYR A 125 20.99 1.81 13.76
CA TYR A 125 20.64 0.68 12.91
C TYR A 125 19.81 1.15 11.71
N PRO A 126 19.93 0.48 10.55
CA PRO A 126 19.12 0.81 9.39
C PRO A 126 17.62 0.56 9.66
N MET A 127 16.76 1.36 9.03
CA MET A 127 15.30 1.30 9.16
C MET A 127 14.72 -0.08 8.80
N SER A 128 15.40 -0.83 7.93
CA SER A 128 15.06 -2.22 7.61
C SER A 128 15.01 -3.15 8.83
N LYS A 129 15.73 -2.85 9.93
CA LYS A 129 15.67 -3.63 11.19
C LYS A 129 14.49 -3.21 12.09
N MET A 130 13.85 -2.08 11.79
CA MET A 130 12.72 -1.52 12.52
C MET A 130 11.37 -1.92 11.91
N VAL A 131 11.39 -2.62 10.77
CA VAL A 131 10.19 -3.15 10.10
C VAL A 131 10.03 -4.64 10.37
N GLU A 132 8.79 -5.05 10.57
CA GLU A 132 8.36 -6.44 10.61
C GLU A 132 7.27 -6.64 9.55
N ILE A 133 7.47 -7.61 8.65
CA ILE A 133 6.46 -7.93 7.64
C ILE A 133 5.45 -8.88 8.25
N GLN A 134 4.19 -8.45 8.35
CA GLN A 134 3.09 -9.33 8.73
C GLN A 134 2.81 -10.32 7.59
N PRO A 135 2.77 -11.64 7.86
CA PRO A 135 2.42 -12.64 6.87
C PRO A 135 1.03 -12.43 6.25
N TYR A 136 0.84 -12.96 5.04
CA TYR A 136 -0.47 -12.95 4.40
C TYR A 136 -1.34 -14.08 4.96
N GLU A 137 -2.47 -13.73 5.55
CA GLU A 137 -3.43 -14.68 6.10
C GLU A 137 -4.57 -14.90 5.12
N SER A 138 -4.66 -16.15 4.65
CA SER A 138 -5.61 -16.58 3.62
C SER A 138 -6.95 -17.07 4.16
N GLU A 139 -7.10 -17.14 5.49
CA GLU A 139 -8.36 -17.52 6.13
C GLU A 139 -9.49 -16.61 5.68
N PHE A 140 -10.63 -17.22 5.38
CA PHE A 140 -11.75 -16.50 4.80
C PHE A 140 -12.34 -15.49 5.79
N ARG A 141 -12.45 -14.22 5.35
CA ARG A 141 -13.11 -13.17 6.09
C ARG A 141 -13.59 -12.07 5.17
N TYR A 142 -14.78 -11.57 5.43
CA TYR A 142 -15.23 -10.28 4.95
C TYR A 142 -15.30 -9.27 6.08
N ILE A 143 -14.88 -8.05 5.78
CA ILE A 143 -15.04 -6.87 6.61
C ILE A 143 -15.77 -5.85 5.74
N LEU A 144 -16.79 -5.21 6.28
CA LEU A 144 -17.47 -4.11 5.62
C LEU A 144 -16.84 -2.78 6.08
N PRO A 145 -16.71 -1.78 5.20
CA PRO A 145 -16.24 -0.45 5.57
C PRO A 145 -17.20 0.16 6.61
N MET A 146 -16.65 0.95 7.53
CA MET A 146 -17.38 1.62 8.61
C MET A 146 -17.86 3.02 8.21
#